data_AF-A0A3S1CF97-F1
#
_entry.id   AF-A0A3S1CF97-F1
#
_cell.length_a   1.000
_cell.length_b   1.000
_cell.length_c   1.000
_cell.angle_alpha   90.00
_cell.angle_beta   90.00
_cell.angle_gamma   90.00
#
_symmetry.space_group_name_H-M   'P 1'
#
loop_
_entity.id
_entity.type
_entity.pdbx_description
1 polymer ?
#
loop_
_entity_poly.entity_id
_entity_poly.type
_entity_poly.pdbx_seq_one_letter_code
_entity_poly.pdbx_strand_id
1 'polypeptide(L)'
;MPMFAGRNWTLADFQPFKYFENWTPFWGDVLTELDSRAEGIGEATAAAISAAEATLADRQTVAQDKAAVATDKTAMHTDRLAADADAAATAADRTAVAADKTAVHADRLAADTDAQATAADRLAVATDKTAVHADRVAADADAVATAADRLAVAADKATVVGDKQAVHDDRVAADAAAAQALAAAASVNLPAITVANAGQGLEVKPNGTGWQLATFLKALAGTATSWIRTVAGSAATPGLQVGEAGTGLYLVSAGVVALVLTGAVEVFRTAANGVASFGRAVVPKTVDAPWTSTITLDLTAGNKFRTTLGGATVYGNPTLTAAMIGQEFTIIPTQGTGNQTVSFSSLFKFPNGAAPTASTAAGKRDRVICEVVSTTAIDAVYIKGF
;
A
#
# COMPACT_ATOMS: atom_id res chain seq x y z
N MET A 1 74.24 -167.62 -28.29
CA MET A 1 73.75 -168.53 -27.21
C MET A 1 73.18 -167.66 -26.12
N PRO A 2 72.09 -168.05 -25.44
CA PRO A 2 71.45 -167.17 -24.49
C PRO A 2 72.29 -167.07 -23.20
N MET A 3 72.58 -165.85 -22.78
CA MET A 3 73.26 -165.52 -21.52
C MET A 3 72.20 -165.23 -20.46
N PHE A 4 72.34 -165.82 -19.28
CA PHE A 4 71.39 -165.65 -18.17
C PHE A 4 72.17 -165.41 -16.87
N ALA A 5 71.77 -164.41 -16.07
CA ALA A 5 72.44 -164.04 -14.82
C ALA A 5 73.98 -163.84 -14.96
N GLY A 6 74.42 -163.33 -16.11
CA GLY A 6 75.84 -163.09 -16.41
C GLY A 6 76.67 -164.35 -16.74
N ARG A 7 76.05 -165.54 -16.86
CA ARG A 7 76.72 -166.80 -17.24
C ARG A 7 76.34 -167.22 -18.66
N ASN A 8 77.32 -167.69 -19.42
CA ASN A 8 77.14 -168.25 -20.76
C ASN A 8 76.94 -169.76 -20.69
N TRP A 9 75.75 -170.24 -21.02
CA TRP A 9 75.43 -171.66 -21.08
C TRP A 9 75.64 -172.21 -22.50
N THR A 10 76.37 -173.32 -22.62
CA THR A 10 76.73 -173.92 -23.91
C THR A 10 76.20 -175.35 -24.03
N LEU A 11 76.15 -175.91 -25.25
CA LEU A 11 75.63 -177.26 -25.47
C LEU A 11 76.43 -178.37 -24.74
N ALA A 12 77.72 -178.11 -24.47
CA ALA A 12 78.61 -179.06 -23.81
C ALA A 12 78.21 -179.31 -22.34
N ASP A 13 77.50 -178.36 -21.73
CA ASP A 13 77.09 -178.40 -20.32
C ASP A 13 75.89 -179.35 -20.08
N PHE A 14 75.28 -179.94 -21.12
CA PHE A 14 74.06 -180.77 -21.02
C PHE A 14 74.26 -182.23 -21.49
N GLN A 15 75.24 -182.94 -20.91
CA GLN A 15 75.55 -184.36 -21.21
C GLN A 15 74.48 -185.33 -20.65
N PRO A 16 74.26 -186.52 -21.27
CA PRO A 16 73.31 -187.52 -20.75
C PRO A 16 73.75 -187.98 -19.35
N PHE A 17 72.81 -188.26 -18.45
CA PHE A 17 73.03 -188.68 -17.05
C PHE A 17 73.44 -187.60 -16.03
N LYS A 18 73.77 -186.37 -16.43
CA LYS A 18 74.05 -185.22 -15.52
C LYS A 18 72.89 -184.23 -15.39
N TYR A 19 71.68 -184.74 -15.49
CA TYR A 19 70.46 -183.92 -15.51
C TYR A 19 70.35 -183.01 -14.28
N PHE A 20 70.63 -183.52 -13.08
CA PHE A 20 70.53 -182.73 -11.85
C PHE A 20 71.68 -181.73 -11.62
N GLU A 21 72.89 -181.99 -12.13
CA GLU A 21 74.06 -181.14 -11.83
C GLU A 21 74.03 -179.82 -12.62
N ASN A 22 73.53 -179.84 -13.86
CA ASN A 22 73.67 -178.70 -14.78
C ASN A 22 72.34 -178.07 -15.25
N TRP A 23 71.23 -178.82 -15.33
CA TRP A 23 69.93 -178.22 -15.67
C TRP A 23 69.34 -177.40 -14.51
N THR A 24 69.56 -177.79 -13.26
CA THR A 24 69.07 -177.05 -12.09
C THR A 24 69.70 -175.66 -11.98
N PRO A 25 71.05 -175.48 -12.07
CA PRO A 25 71.64 -174.15 -12.11
C PRO A 25 71.32 -173.37 -13.40
N PHE A 26 71.14 -174.02 -14.56
CA PHE A 26 70.69 -173.32 -15.78
C PHE A 26 69.32 -172.68 -15.60
N TRP A 27 68.33 -173.46 -15.17
CA TRP A 27 66.99 -172.90 -14.89
C TRP A 27 67.03 -171.90 -13.74
N GLY A 28 67.91 -172.06 -12.76
CA GLY A 28 68.19 -171.05 -11.73
C GLY A 28 68.65 -169.72 -12.29
N ASP A 29 69.61 -169.73 -13.22
CA ASP A 29 70.13 -168.52 -13.88
C ASP A 29 69.06 -167.87 -14.79
N VAL A 30 68.27 -168.66 -15.53
CA VAL A 30 67.14 -168.16 -16.34
C VAL A 30 66.08 -167.48 -15.47
N LEU A 31 65.68 -168.12 -14.37
CA LEU A 31 64.72 -167.57 -13.43
C LEU A 31 65.26 -166.27 -12.80
N THR A 32 66.54 -166.25 -12.41
CA THR A 32 67.20 -165.05 -11.86
C THR A 32 67.21 -163.89 -12.85
N GLU A 33 67.50 -164.14 -14.13
CA GLU A 33 67.45 -163.11 -15.18
C GLU A 33 66.02 -162.62 -15.44
N LEU A 34 65.04 -163.53 -15.45
CA LEU A 34 63.63 -163.17 -15.60
C LEU A 34 63.13 -162.35 -14.41
N ASP A 35 63.52 -162.72 -13.19
CA ASP A 35 63.21 -161.97 -11.97
C ASP A 35 63.83 -160.57 -12.00
N SER A 36 65.11 -160.44 -12.38
CA SER A 36 65.77 -159.14 -12.51
C SER A 36 65.12 -158.25 -13.58
N ARG A 37 64.68 -158.83 -14.71
CA ARG A 37 63.93 -158.09 -15.73
C ARG A 37 62.53 -157.69 -15.24
N ALA A 38 61.85 -158.57 -14.50
CA ALA A 38 60.56 -158.26 -13.90
C ALA A 38 60.70 -157.12 -12.87
N GLU A 39 61.76 -157.13 -12.06
CA GLU A 39 62.12 -156.04 -11.14
C GLU A 39 62.40 -154.74 -11.91
N GLY A 40 63.23 -154.77 -12.95
CA GLY A 40 63.54 -153.58 -13.76
C GLY A 40 62.32 -153.00 -14.50
N ILE A 41 61.41 -153.86 -15.00
CA ILE A 41 60.12 -153.43 -15.54
C ILE A 41 59.25 -152.83 -14.43
N GLY A 42 59.24 -153.43 -13.24
CA GLY A 42 58.54 -152.92 -12.06
C GLY A 42 59.04 -151.52 -11.66
N GLU A 43 60.35 -151.33 -11.57
CA GLU A 43 61.00 -150.04 -11.27
C GLU A 43 60.70 -148.99 -12.33
N ALA A 44 60.83 -149.32 -13.63
CA ALA A 44 60.51 -148.40 -14.72
C ALA A 44 59.02 -148.01 -14.75
N THR A 45 58.14 -148.97 -14.46
CA THR A 45 56.69 -148.72 -14.37
C THR A 45 56.37 -147.83 -13.16
N ALA A 46 56.99 -148.10 -12.01
CA ALA A 46 56.84 -147.27 -10.80
C ALA A 46 57.34 -145.84 -11.03
N ALA A 47 58.49 -145.66 -11.70
CA ALA A 47 59.03 -144.35 -12.05
C ALA A 47 58.12 -143.60 -13.04
N ALA A 48 57.56 -144.29 -14.04
CA ALA A 48 56.61 -143.71 -14.99
C ALA A 48 55.30 -143.29 -14.32
N ILE A 49 54.78 -144.12 -13.39
CA ILE A 49 53.61 -143.80 -12.57
C ILE A 49 53.90 -142.56 -11.72
N SER A 50 55.03 -142.52 -11.01
CA SER A 50 55.39 -141.37 -10.17
C SER A 50 55.52 -140.07 -10.97
N ALA A 51 56.11 -140.12 -12.17
CA ALA A 51 56.17 -138.96 -13.06
C ALA A 51 54.78 -138.53 -13.60
N ALA A 52 53.92 -139.49 -13.92
CA ALA A 52 52.54 -139.22 -14.32
C ALA A 52 51.72 -138.61 -13.16
N GLU A 53 51.91 -139.09 -11.93
CA GLU A 53 51.31 -138.52 -10.72
C GLU A 53 51.80 -137.09 -10.46
N ALA A 54 53.11 -136.83 -10.61
CA ALA A 54 53.67 -135.49 -10.46
C ALA A 54 53.11 -134.50 -11.50
N THR A 55 53.01 -134.91 -12.78
CA THR A 55 52.41 -134.08 -13.83
C THR A 55 50.91 -133.89 -13.66
N LEU A 56 50.19 -134.89 -13.13
CA LEU A 56 48.78 -134.74 -12.77
C LEU A 56 48.61 -133.74 -11.63
N ALA A 57 49.45 -133.79 -10.61
CA ALA A 57 49.45 -132.84 -9.50
C ALA A 57 49.69 -131.40 -10.00
N ASP A 58 50.67 -131.18 -10.88
CA ASP A 58 50.94 -129.87 -11.49
C ASP A 58 49.76 -129.37 -12.37
N ARG A 59 49.10 -130.26 -13.12
CA ARG A 59 47.87 -129.87 -13.84
C ARG A 59 46.74 -129.50 -12.90
N GLN A 60 46.62 -130.17 -11.76
CA GLN A 60 45.61 -129.85 -10.75
C GLN A 60 45.87 -128.49 -10.10
N THR A 61 47.12 -128.14 -9.77
CA THR A 61 47.47 -126.82 -9.23
C THR A 61 47.20 -125.71 -10.26
N VAL A 62 47.62 -125.88 -11.51
CA VAL A 62 47.32 -124.90 -12.59
C VAL A 62 45.82 -124.72 -12.79
N ALA A 63 45.03 -125.79 -12.71
CA ALA A 63 43.58 -125.71 -12.81
C ALA A 63 42.96 -124.93 -11.63
N GLN A 64 43.47 -125.13 -10.40
CA GLN A 64 43.07 -124.38 -9.21
C GLN A 64 43.42 -122.90 -9.33
N ASP A 65 44.64 -122.56 -9.75
CA ASP A 65 45.08 -121.18 -9.96
C ASP A 65 44.22 -120.48 -11.01
N LYS A 66 43.92 -121.16 -12.12
CA LYS A 66 43.04 -120.62 -13.17
C LYS A 66 41.62 -120.38 -12.65
N ALA A 67 41.10 -121.25 -11.79
CA ALA A 67 39.82 -121.05 -11.13
C ALA A 67 39.84 -119.85 -10.18
N ALA A 68 40.90 -119.70 -9.37
CA ALA A 68 41.08 -118.56 -8.48
C ALA A 68 41.15 -117.24 -9.25
N VAL A 69 41.94 -117.16 -10.33
CA VAL A 69 42.01 -115.98 -11.21
C VAL A 69 40.66 -115.65 -11.85
N ALA A 70 39.86 -116.66 -12.20
CA ALA A 70 38.51 -116.43 -12.72
C ALA A 70 37.60 -115.83 -11.64
N THR A 71 37.66 -116.34 -10.41
CA THR A 71 36.95 -115.77 -9.25
C THR A 71 37.36 -114.32 -8.98
N ASP A 72 38.66 -114.03 -8.96
CA ASP A 72 39.17 -112.66 -8.74
C ASP A 72 38.71 -111.70 -9.83
N LYS A 73 38.73 -112.12 -11.10
CA LYS A 73 38.18 -111.32 -12.21
C LYS A 73 36.70 -111.02 -12.04
N THR A 74 35.92 -112.00 -11.57
CA THR A 74 34.50 -111.78 -11.29
C THR A 74 34.30 -110.83 -10.12
N ALA A 75 35.09 -110.94 -9.05
CA ALA A 75 35.05 -110.04 -7.90
C ALA A 75 35.39 -108.60 -8.32
N MET A 76 36.49 -108.39 -9.04
CA MET A 76 36.89 -107.08 -9.57
C MET A 76 35.83 -106.47 -10.51
N HIS A 77 35.16 -107.30 -11.31
CA HIS A 77 34.07 -106.83 -12.15
C HIS A 77 32.88 -106.34 -11.31
N THR A 78 32.53 -107.07 -10.26
CA THR A 78 31.48 -106.68 -9.31
C THR A 78 31.84 -105.39 -8.58
N ASP A 79 33.07 -105.27 -8.07
CA ASP A 79 33.53 -104.06 -7.38
C ASP A 79 33.48 -102.83 -8.29
N ARG A 80 33.87 -103.00 -9.57
CA ARG A 80 33.77 -101.92 -10.56
C ARG A 80 32.32 -101.53 -10.84
N LEU A 81 31.41 -102.49 -10.96
CA LEU A 81 29.97 -102.19 -11.10
C LEU A 81 29.42 -101.45 -9.89
N ALA A 82 29.86 -101.80 -8.67
CA ALA A 82 29.48 -101.10 -7.45
C ALA A 82 30.00 -99.65 -7.44
N ALA A 83 31.27 -99.44 -7.82
CA ALA A 83 31.85 -98.11 -7.92
C ALA A 83 31.15 -97.24 -8.99
N ASP A 84 30.77 -97.83 -10.14
CA ASP A 84 30.01 -97.15 -11.18
C ASP A 84 28.61 -96.75 -10.69
N ALA A 85 27.96 -97.61 -9.89
CA ALA A 85 26.67 -97.31 -9.26
C ALA A 85 26.77 -96.19 -8.22
N ASP A 86 27.80 -96.19 -7.37
CA ASP A 86 28.04 -95.13 -6.40
C ASP A 86 28.34 -93.78 -7.08
N ALA A 87 29.10 -93.80 -8.18
CA ALA A 87 29.37 -92.62 -9.00
C ALA A 87 28.09 -92.06 -9.63
N ALA A 88 27.21 -92.94 -10.13
CA ALA A 88 25.91 -92.55 -10.68
C ALA A 88 24.99 -91.96 -9.59
N ALA A 89 24.94 -92.56 -8.40
CA ALA A 89 24.19 -92.03 -7.26
C ALA A 89 24.69 -90.63 -6.85
N THR A 90 26.01 -90.47 -6.74
CA THR A 90 26.63 -89.18 -6.41
C THR A 90 26.32 -88.11 -7.48
N ALA A 91 26.31 -88.49 -8.76
CA ALA A 91 25.93 -87.59 -9.84
C ALA A 91 24.46 -87.16 -9.73
N ALA A 92 23.56 -88.10 -9.42
CA ALA A 92 22.14 -87.82 -9.20
C ALA A 92 21.93 -86.85 -8.02
N ASP A 93 22.60 -87.08 -6.89
CA ASP A 93 22.55 -86.19 -5.72
C ASP A 93 23.03 -84.78 -6.06
N ARG A 94 24.12 -84.64 -6.82
CA ARG A 94 24.60 -83.32 -7.28
C ARG A 94 23.56 -82.62 -8.17
N THR A 95 22.87 -83.35 -9.04
CA THR A 95 21.81 -82.76 -9.88
C THR A 95 20.60 -82.34 -9.06
N ALA A 96 20.21 -83.12 -8.05
CA ALA A 96 19.14 -82.76 -7.11
C ALA A 96 19.49 -81.49 -6.33
N VAL A 97 20.70 -81.41 -5.75
CA VAL A 97 21.17 -80.21 -5.04
C VAL A 97 21.22 -78.98 -5.95
N ALA A 98 21.61 -79.15 -7.22
CA ALA A 98 21.59 -78.06 -8.19
C ALA A 98 20.16 -77.57 -8.46
N ALA A 99 19.20 -78.49 -8.62
CA ALA A 99 17.78 -78.17 -8.80
C ALA A 99 17.22 -77.43 -7.58
N ASP A 100 17.51 -77.90 -6.36
CA ASP A 100 17.09 -77.25 -5.12
C ASP A 100 17.64 -75.83 -5.00
N LYS A 101 18.92 -75.62 -5.35
CA LYS A 101 19.52 -74.27 -5.36
C LYS A 101 18.82 -73.35 -6.35
N THR A 102 18.46 -73.85 -7.54
CA THR A 102 17.72 -73.06 -8.52
C THR A 102 16.31 -72.72 -8.03
N ALA A 103 15.63 -73.64 -7.36
CA ALA A 103 14.31 -73.41 -6.76
C ALA A 103 14.37 -72.35 -5.65
N VAL A 104 15.33 -72.47 -4.72
CA VAL A 104 15.54 -71.48 -3.65
C VAL A 104 15.85 -70.09 -4.21
N HIS A 105 16.65 -70.00 -5.28
CA HIS A 105 16.92 -68.72 -5.93
C HIS A 105 15.67 -68.13 -6.57
N ALA A 106 14.83 -68.95 -7.20
CA ALA A 106 13.56 -68.51 -7.77
C ALA A 106 12.59 -67.99 -6.69
N ASP A 107 12.46 -68.73 -5.58
CA ASP A 107 11.63 -68.32 -4.44
C ASP A 107 12.11 -67.00 -3.83
N ARG A 108 13.43 -66.82 -3.70
CA ARG A 108 14.02 -65.57 -3.22
C ARG A 108 13.70 -64.40 -4.15
N LEU A 109 13.81 -64.59 -5.46
CA LEU A 109 13.48 -63.56 -6.44
C LEU A 109 11.98 -63.19 -6.42
N ALA A 110 11.11 -64.18 -6.22
CA ALA A 110 9.67 -63.95 -6.04
C ALA A 110 9.40 -63.11 -4.78
N ALA A 111 10.00 -63.48 -3.64
CA ALA A 111 9.88 -62.74 -2.39
C ALA A 111 10.41 -61.30 -2.49
N ASP A 112 11.53 -61.09 -3.18
CA ASP A 112 12.07 -59.75 -3.44
C ASP A 112 11.09 -58.93 -4.31
N THR A 113 10.45 -59.55 -5.30
CA THR A 113 9.43 -58.90 -6.15
C THR A 113 8.20 -58.48 -5.33
N ASP A 114 7.69 -59.36 -4.47
CA ASP A 114 6.55 -59.06 -3.57
C ASP A 114 6.88 -57.95 -2.57
N ALA A 115 8.13 -57.93 -2.07
CA ALA A 115 8.61 -56.86 -1.20
C ALA A 115 8.66 -55.50 -1.92
N GLN A 116 9.11 -55.47 -3.18
CA GLN A 116 9.10 -54.25 -4.01
C GLN A 116 7.67 -53.78 -4.29
N ALA A 117 6.75 -54.68 -4.62
CA ALA A 117 5.33 -54.35 -4.81
C ALA A 117 4.72 -53.74 -3.54
N THR A 118 4.96 -54.37 -2.38
CA THR A 118 4.50 -53.86 -1.09
C THR A 118 5.08 -52.48 -0.77
N ALA A 119 6.34 -52.23 -1.10
CA ALA A 119 6.97 -50.92 -0.91
C ALA A 119 6.33 -49.85 -1.81
N ALA A 120 6.04 -50.18 -3.07
CA ALA A 120 5.34 -49.30 -4.00
C ALA A 120 3.93 -48.95 -3.50
N ASP A 121 3.16 -49.94 -3.03
CA ASP A 121 1.83 -49.72 -2.46
C ASP A 121 1.87 -48.79 -1.24
N ARG A 122 2.85 -48.98 -0.35
CA ARG A 122 3.05 -48.09 0.81
C ARG A 122 3.35 -46.66 0.40
N LEU A 123 4.15 -46.46 -0.64
CA LEU A 123 4.46 -45.14 -1.17
C LEU A 123 3.23 -44.47 -1.80
N ALA A 124 2.42 -45.23 -2.54
CA ALA A 124 1.15 -44.76 -3.10
C ALA A 124 0.21 -44.29 -1.98
N VAL A 125 0.00 -45.11 -0.94
CA VAL A 125 -0.82 -44.74 0.22
C VAL A 125 -0.28 -43.50 0.94
N ALA A 126 1.04 -43.37 1.08
CA ALA A 126 1.63 -42.17 1.67
C ALA A 126 1.34 -40.91 0.83
N THR A 127 1.45 -41.03 -0.50
CA THR A 127 1.13 -39.96 -1.44
C THR A 127 -0.34 -39.55 -1.33
N ASP A 128 -1.26 -40.51 -1.35
CA ASP A 128 -2.69 -40.25 -1.21
C ASP A 128 -3.02 -39.56 0.12
N LYS A 129 -2.40 -39.98 1.23
CA LYS A 129 -2.56 -39.31 2.52
C LYS A 129 -2.12 -37.84 2.48
N THR A 130 -1.00 -37.54 1.82
CA THR A 130 -0.55 -36.15 1.68
C THR A 130 -1.50 -35.32 0.83
N ALA A 131 -2.06 -35.89 -0.25
CA ALA A 131 -3.05 -35.23 -1.09
C ALA A 131 -4.35 -34.93 -0.30
N VAL A 132 -4.88 -35.92 0.42
CA VAL A 132 -6.07 -35.75 1.27
C VAL A 132 -5.85 -34.68 2.35
N HIS A 133 -4.65 -34.62 2.94
CA HIS A 133 -4.33 -33.58 3.91
C HIS A 133 -4.32 -32.18 3.26
N ALA A 134 -3.73 -32.04 2.08
CA ALA A 134 -3.71 -30.79 1.34
C ALA A 134 -5.14 -30.33 0.98
N ASP A 135 -5.98 -31.24 0.48
CA ASP A 135 -7.39 -30.95 0.19
C ASP A 135 -8.15 -30.49 1.44
N ARG A 136 -7.88 -31.12 2.59
CA ARG A 136 -8.50 -30.72 3.86
C ARG A 136 -8.07 -29.32 4.30
N VAL A 137 -6.78 -28.98 4.17
CA VAL A 137 -6.27 -27.64 4.47
C VAL A 137 -6.90 -26.59 3.55
N ALA A 138 -7.06 -26.90 2.26
CA ALA A 138 -7.73 -26.01 1.31
C ALA A 138 -9.20 -25.78 1.68
N ALA A 139 -9.93 -26.85 2.02
CA ALA A 139 -11.33 -26.75 2.45
C ALA A 139 -11.49 -25.94 3.76
N ASP A 140 -10.56 -26.10 4.72
CA ASP A 140 -10.56 -25.30 5.94
C ASP A 140 -10.29 -23.81 5.65
N ALA A 141 -9.40 -23.49 4.69
CA ALA A 141 -9.15 -22.12 4.25
C ALA A 141 -10.39 -21.49 3.58
N ASP A 142 -11.07 -22.23 2.70
CA ASP A 142 -12.32 -21.78 2.06
C ASP A 142 -13.43 -21.52 3.09
N ALA A 143 -13.51 -22.35 4.13
CA ALA A 143 -14.46 -22.16 5.21
C ALA A 143 -14.18 -20.87 6.01
N VAL A 144 -12.90 -20.57 6.28
CA VAL A 144 -12.48 -19.32 6.93
C VAL A 144 -12.80 -18.11 6.06
N ALA A 145 -12.52 -18.17 4.75
CA ALA A 145 -12.86 -17.10 3.81
C ALA A 145 -14.38 -16.84 3.78
N THR A 146 -15.17 -17.91 3.69
CA THR A 146 -16.64 -17.82 3.74
C THR A 146 -17.14 -17.19 5.05
N ALA A 147 -16.51 -17.51 6.18
CA ALA A 147 -16.86 -16.91 7.47
C ALA A 147 -16.53 -15.41 7.52
N ALA A 148 -15.38 -15.00 6.96
CA ALA A 148 -14.99 -13.60 6.85
C ALA A 148 -15.97 -12.80 5.97
N ASP A 149 -16.36 -13.35 4.81
CA ASP A 149 -17.36 -12.72 3.94
C ASP A 149 -18.70 -12.52 4.64
N ARG A 150 -19.15 -13.52 5.42
CA ARG A 150 -20.39 -13.41 6.21
C ARG A 150 -20.30 -12.31 7.27
N LEU A 151 -19.14 -12.15 7.92
CA LEU A 151 -18.93 -11.07 8.90
C LEU A 151 -18.93 -9.69 8.23
N ALA A 152 -18.30 -9.56 7.05
CA ALA A 152 -18.33 -8.33 6.27
C ALA A 152 -19.76 -7.94 5.88
N VAL A 153 -20.54 -8.88 5.35
CA VAL A 153 -21.95 -8.65 5.02
C VAL A 153 -22.78 -8.27 6.25
N ALA A 154 -22.51 -8.87 7.42
CA ALA A 154 -23.19 -8.49 8.66
C ALA A 154 -22.84 -7.07 9.10
N ALA A 155 -21.58 -6.64 8.95
CA ALA A 155 -21.15 -5.28 9.21
C ALA A 155 -21.81 -4.27 8.27
N ASP A 156 -21.84 -4.54 6.97
CA ASP A 156 -22.53 -3.69 5.98
C ASP A 156 -24.04 -3.59 6.26
N LYS A 157 -24.65 -4.68 6.72
CA LYS A 157 -26.05 -4.63 7.14
C LYS A 157 -26.27 -3.73 8.36
N ALA A 158 -25.34 -3.75 9.32
CA ALA A 158 -25.39 -2.89 10.50
C ALA A 158 -25.22 -1.41 10.15
N THR A 159 -24.31 -1.08 9.22
CA THR A 159 -24.15 0.30 8.73
C THR A 159 -25.41 0.80 8.03
N VAL A 160 -26.00 -0.01 7.14
CA VAL A 160 -27.27 0.32 6.48
C VAL A 160 -28.42 0.55 7.48
N VAL A 161 -28.47 -0.23 8.56
CA VAL A 161 -29.46 0.01 9.64
C VAL A 161 -29.19 1.34 10.35
N GLY A 162 -27.92 1.66 10.62
CA GLY A 162 -27.51 2.95 11.18
C GLY A 162 -27.90 4.13 10.27
N ASP A 163 -27.62 4.04 8.98
CA ASP A 163 -27.98 5.06 7.99
C ASP A 163 -29.50 5.26 7.92
N LYS A 164 -30.27 4.17 7.94
CA LYS A 164 -31.73 4.25 7.98
C LYS A 164 -32.25 4.93 9.25
N GLN A 165 -31.62 4.67 10.40
CA GLN A 165 -31.97 5.33 11.65
C GLN A 165 -31.64 6.82 11.59
N ALA A 166 -30.47 7.20 11.06
CA ALA A 166 -30.09 8.59 10.88
C ALA A 166 -31.09 9.34 9.97
N VAL A 167 -31.49 8.73 8.84
CA VAL A 167 -32.51 9.30 7.94
C VAL A 167 -33.87 9.45 8.64
N HIS A 168 -34.25 8.49 9.48
CA HIS A 168 -35.48 8.59 10.28
C HIS A 168 -35.39 9.75 11.29
N ASP A 169 -34.28 9.88 11.99
CA ASP A 169 -34.05 10.93 12.98
C ASP A 169 -34.04 12.32 12.32
N ASP A 170 -33.39 12.45 11.16
CA ASP A 170 -33.41 13.67 10.33
C ASP A 170 -34.84 14.02 9.90
N ARG A 171 -35.66 13.03 9.52
CA ARG A 171 -37.07 13.24 9.18
C ARG A 171 -37.86 13.73 10.39
N VAL A 172 -37.71 13.09 11.55
CA VAL A 172 -38.38 13.51 12.79
C VAL A 172 -37.98 14.92 13.18
N ALA A 173 -36.70 15.27 13.06
CA ALA A 173 -36.21 16.62 13.33
C ALA A 173 -36.79 17.65 12.35
N ALA A 174 -36.87 17.33 11.05
CA ALA A 174 -37.49 18.17 10.04
C ALA A 174 -38.99 18.39 10.30
N ASP A 175 -39.72 17.32 10.65
CA ASP A 175 -41.14 17.39 10.97
C ASP A 175 -41.38 18.22 12.24
N ALA A 176 -40.53 18.09 13.26
CA ALA A 176 -40.58 18.91 14.47
C ALA A 176 -40.29 20.39 14.18
N ALA A 177 -39.31 20.69 13.33
CA ALA A 177 -39.01 22.06 12.88
C ALA A 177 -40.18 22.65 12.08
N ALA A 178 -40.80 21.87 11.20
CA ALA A 178 -41.99 22.29 10.45
C ALA A 178 -43.18 22.57 11.37
N ALA A 179 -43.41 21.73 12.39
CA ALA A 179 -44.45 21.95 13.39
C ALA A 179 -44.20 23.23 14.21
N GLN A 180 -42.96 23.50 14.63
CA GLN A 180 -42.59 24.74 15.30
C GLN A 180 -42.82 25.97 14.42
N ALA A 181 -42.45 25.90 13.13
CA ALA A 181 -42.70 26.97 12.17
C ALA A 181 -44.21 27.21 11.95
N LEU A 182 -45.02 26.15 11.87
CA LEU A 182 -46.47 26.27 11.73
C LEU A 182 -47.11 26.87 12.99
N ALA A 183 -46.66 26.49 14.19
CA ALA A 183 -47.13 27.09 15.45
C ALA A 183 -46.75 28.58 15.55
N ALA A 184 -45.52 28.94 15.16
CA ALA A 184 -45.09 30.33 15.07
C ALA A 184 -45.96 31.10 14.06
N ALA A 185 -46.23 30.55 12.89
CA ALA A 185 -47.11 31.17 11.89
C ALA A 185 -48.56 31.31 12.38
N ALA A 186 -49.11 30.31 13.08
CA ALA A 186 -50.46 30.36 13.64
C ALA A 186 -50.62 31.43 14.72
N SER A 187 -49.53 31.75 15.45
CA SER A 187 -49.51 32.86 16.41
C SER A 187 -49.42 34.25 15.75
N VAL A 188 -49.12 34.31 14.45
CA VAL A 188 -49.02 35.56 13.69
C VAL A 188 -50.40 35.89 13.11
N ASN A 189 -51.17 36.68 13.85
CA ASN A 189 -52.44 37.23 13.36
C ASN A 189 -52.15 38.36 12.34
N LEU A 190 -52.10 38.00 11.05
CA LEU A 190 -51.97 38.96 9.94
C LEU A 190 -53.33 39.55 9.57
N PRO A 191 -53.42 40.85 9.27
CA PRO A 191 -54.65 41.45 8.76
C PRO A 191 -55.00 40.88 7.36
N ALA A 192 -56.29 40.81 7.04
CA ALA A 192 -56.73 40.44 5.69
C ALA A 192 -56.26 41.50 4.68
N ILE A 193 -55.55 41.05 3.63
CA ILE A 193 -55.00 41.91 2.57
C ILE A 193 -55.84 41.76 1.31
N THR A 194 -56.27 42.87 0.74
CA THR A 194 -57.00 42.93 -0.53
C THR A 194 -56.24 43.78 -1.55
N VAL A 195 -56.69 43.81 -2.80
CA VAL A 195 -56.08 44.65 -3.87
C VAL A 195 -56.06 46.15 -3.53
N ALA A 196 -56.97 46.61 -2.66
CA ALA A 196 -56.99 48.00 -2.19
C ALA A 196 -55.79 48.36 -1.29
N ASN A 197 -55.04 47.36 -0.82
CA ASN A 197 -53.91 47.52 0.09
C ASN A 197 -52.54 47.52 -0.62
N ALA A 198 -52.54 47.52 -1.97
CA ALA A 198 -51.31 47.57 -2.76
C ALA A 198 -50.48 48.82 -2.43
N GLY A 199 -49.21 48.61 -2.05
CA GLY A 199 -48.28 49.68 -1.65
C GLY A 199 -48.22 49.97 -0.14
N GLN A 200 -49.04 49.31 0.68
CA GLN A 200 -48.95 49.40 2.15
C GLN A 200 -47.94 48.38 2.70
N GLY A 201 -47.11 48.79 3.66
CA GLY A 201 -46.23 47.88 4.43
C GLY A 201 -46.99 47.15 5.53
N LEU A 202 -46.36 46.20 6.22
CA LEU A 202 -46.86 45.59 7.46
C LEU A 202 -46.09 46.19 8.65
N GLU A 203 -46.78 46.60 9.70
CA GLU A 203 -46.16 47.09 10.94
C GLU A 203 -46.72 46.37 12.16
N VAL A 204 -45.96 46.33 13.24
CA VAL A 204 -46.41 45.81 14.53
C VAL A 204 -47.35 46.82 15.18
N LYS A 205 -48.51 46.36 15.68
CA LYS A 205 -49.46 47.22 16.39
C LYS A 205 -48.76 47.89 17.58
N PRO A 206 -49.01 49.18 17.85
CA PRO A 206 -48.36 49.90 18.94
C PRO A 206 -48.59 49.30 20.33
N ASN A 207 -49.67 48.53 20.50
CA ASN A 207 -50.01 47.83 21.74
C ASN A 207 -49.38 46.43 21.86
N GLY A 208 -48.53 46.02 20.91
CA GLY A 208 -47.85 44.73 20.91
C GLY A 208 -48.72 43.51 20.57
N THR A 209 -50.00 43.69 20.21
CA THR A 209 -50.97 42.58 20.03
C THR A 209 -51.03 41.99 18.61
N GLY A 210 -49.94 42.06 17.84
CA GLY A 210 -49.84 41.50 16.49
C GLY A 210 -49.60 42.55 15.41
N TRP A 211 -49.94 42.24 14.16
CA TRP A 211 -49.59 43.06 12.99
C TRP A 211 -50.80 43.83 12.45
N GLN A 212 -50.54 44.99 11.85
CA GLN A 212 -51.52 45.78 11.10
C GLN A 212 -50.89 46.28 9.78
N LEU A 213 -51.71 46.71 8.84
CA LEU A 213 -51.20 47.39 7.64
C LEU A 213 -50.65 48.76 8.05
N ALA A 214 -49.40 49.03 7.67
CA ALA A 214 -48.71 50.26 7.95
C ALA A 214 -49.48 51.42 7.31
N THR A 215 -49.91 52.35 8.14
CA THR A 215 -50.36 53.67 7.70
C THR A 215 -49.13 54.56 7.72
N PHE A 216 -48.60 54.87 6.53
CA PHE A 216 -47.29 55.54 6.38
C PHE A 216 -47.26 56.99 6.93
N LEU A 217 -48.32 57.48 7.60
CA LEU A 217 -48.28 58.68 8.44
C LEU A 217 -49.14 58.50 9.71
N LYS A 218 -48.49 58.37 10.87
CA LYS A 218 -49.15 58.69 12.15
C LYS A 218 -49.26 60.21 12.29
N ALA A 219 -50.49 60.71 12.41
CA ALA A 219 -50.75 62.02 12.97
C ALA A 219 -50.37 62.01 14.46
N LEU A 220 -49.34 62.76 14.83
CA LEU A 220 -49.14 63.21 16.21
C LEU A 220 -49.62 64.66 16.26
N ALA A 221 -50.91 64.86 16.55
CA ALA A 221 -51.60 66.14 16.75
C ALA A 221 -51.31 67.25 15.70
N GLY A 222 -52.14 67.34 14.65
CA GLY A 222 -52.16 68.47 13.73
C GLY A 222 -52.56 68.10 12.30
N THR A 223 -53.36 68.95 11.65
CA THR A 223 -53.81 68.75 10.27
C THR A 223 -52.69 69.10 9.28
N ALA A 224 -51.85 68.12 8.92
CA ALA A 224 -50.92 68.27 7.80
C ALA A 224 -51.69 68.06 6.48
N THR A 225 -51.93 69.15 5.74
CA THR A 225 -52.72 69.14 4.48
C THR A 225 -51.94 68.74 3.23
N SER A 226 -50.63 68.48 3.30
CA SER A 226 -49.91 67.87 2.16
C SER A 226 -48.51 67.36 2.49
N TRP A 227 -48.25 66.12 2.08
CA TRP A 227 -46.95 65.48 1.91
C TRP A 227 -46.43 65.89 0.51
N ILE A 228 -45.15 66.25 0.43
CA ILE A 228 -44.34 66.59 -0.77
C ILE A 228 -45.15 66.61 -2.09
N ARG A 229 -45.53 67.81 -2.55
CA ARG A 229 -46.01 68.01 -3.94
C ARG A 229 -44.98 68.86 -4.68
N THR A 230 -44.60 68.42 -5.87
CA THR A 230 -43.91 69.26 -6.86
C THR A 230 -44.94 69.87 -7.80
N VAL A 231 -45.08 71.19 -7.78
CA VAL A 231 -45.78 71.96 -8.79
C VAL A 231 -44.84 73.07 -9.31
N ALA A 232 -45.04 73.58 -10.53
CA ALA A 232 -44.31 74.75 -10.98
C ALA A 232 -44.71 75.96 -10.10
N GLY A 233 -43.80 76.43 -9.25
CA GLY A 233 -44.05 77.53 -8.32
C GLY A 233 -43.44 78.86 -8.77
N SER A 234 -44.02 79.95 -8.27
CA SER A 234 -43.50 81.31 -8.41
C SER A 234 -42.85 81.78 -7.10
N ALA A 235 -42.20 82.95 -7.09
CA ALA A 235 -41.65 83.52 -5.86
C ALA A 235 -42.71 83.83 -4.79
N ALA A 236 -43.97 84.07 -5.19
CA ALA A 236 -45.08 84.30 -4.26
C ALA A 236 -45.73 83.00 -3.77
N THR A 237 -45.55 81.90 -4.50
CA THR A 237 -46.17 80.59 -4.26
C THR A 237 -45.20 79.48 -4.65
N PRO A 238 -44.33 79.03 -3.73
CA PRO A 238 -43.25 78.12 -4.06
C PRO A 238 -43.75 76.73 -4.45
N GLY A 239 -43.01 76.09 -5.36
CA GLY A 239 -43.42 74.85 -6.04
C GLY A 239 -43.04 73.57 -5.30
N LEU A 240 -42.09 73.69 -4.37
CA LEU A 240 -41.74 72.69 -3.38
C LEU A 240 -41.45 73.44 -2.06
N GLN A 241 -42.15 73.06 -1.01
CA GLN A 241 -42.00 73.62 0.34
C GLN A 241 -41.70 72.51 1.33
N VAL A 242 -40.59 72.65 2.06
CA VAL A 242 -40.28 71.85 3.24
C VAL A 242 -40.19 72.80 4.44
N GLY A 243 -41.26 72.83 5.25
CA GLY A 243 -41.41 73.74 6.41
C GLY A 243 -42.79 74.38 6.49
N GLU A 244 -43.03 75.17 7.54
CA GLU A 244 -44.30 75.88 7.75
C GLU A 244 -44.48 77.05 6.77
N ALA A 245 -45.71 77.55 6.61
CA ALA A 245 -45.98 78.71 5.75
C ALA A 245 -45.11 79.91 6.19
N GLY A 246 -44.17 80.33 5.33
CA GLY A 246 -43.26 81.44 5.60
C GLY A 246 -41.94 81.08 6.30
N THR A 247 -41.69 79.81 6.65
CA THR A 247 -40.37 79.33 7.11
C THR A 247 -40.01 78.01 6.43
N GLY A 248 -38.89 77.95 5.71
CA GLY A 248 -38.51 76.68 5.08
C GLY A 248 -37.51 76.75 3.94
N LEU A 249 -37.25 75.56 3.38
CA LEU A 249 -36.45 75.36 2.17
C LEU A 249 -37.37 75.43 0.95
N TYR A 250 -37.01 76.27 -0.01
CA TYR A 250 -37.81 76.50 -1.22
C TYR A 250 -37.00 76.28 -2.50
N LEU A 251 -37.66 75.68 -3.50
CA LEU A 251 -37.25 75.71 -4.90
C LEU A 251 -38.24 76.58 -5.68
N VAL A 252 -37.73 77.58 -6.40
CA VAL A 252 -38.52 78.45 -7.29
C VAL A 252 -38.07 78.29 -8.75
N SER A 253 -38.90 78.71 -9.72
CA SER A 253 -38.76 78.42 -11.16
C SER A 253 -37.44 78.84 -11.85
N ALA A 254 -36.55 79.53 -11.14
CA ALA A 254 -35.23 79.95 -11.63
C ALA A 254 -34.06 79.12 -11.06
N GLY A 255 -34.31 77.96 -10.44
CA GLY A 255 -33.24 77.10 -9.88
C GLY A 255 -32.63 77.63 -8.58
N VAL A 256 -33.31 78.60 -7.92
CA VAL A 256 -32.86 79.22 -6.68
C VAL A 256 -33.28 78.35 -5.50
N VAL A 257 -32.31 78.00 -4.65
CA VAL A 257 -32.54 77.43 -3.31
C VAL A 257 -32.49 78.58 -2.32
N ALA A 258 -33.58 78.79 -1.58
CA ALA A 258 -33.65 79.81 -0.54
C ALA A 258 -34.07 79.18 0.80
N LEU A 259 -33.45 79.65 1.88
CA LEU A 259 -33.95 79.49 3.24
C LEU A 259 -34.58 80.82 3.66
N VAL A 260 -35.90 80.82 3.85
CA VAL A 260 -36.65 82.00 4.28
C VAL A 260 -37.08 81.81 5.72
N LEU A 261 -36.91 82.86 6.53
CA LEU A 261 -37.43 82.95 7.88
C LEU A 261 -38.38 84.15 7.91
N THR A 262 -39.67 83.89 8.17
CA THR A 262 -40.76 84.85 8.48
C THR A 262 -40.59 86.27 7.92
N GLY A 263 -41.24 86.56 6.80
CA GLY A 263 -41.54 87.94 6.38
C GLY A 263 -40.46 88.67 5.58
N ALA A 264 -39.99 88.07 4.48
CA ALA A 264 -39.15 88.69 3.43
C ALA A 264 -37.62 88.73 3.67
N VAL A 265 -37.10 88.03 4.68
CA VAL A 265 -35.64 87.94 4.87
C VAL A 265 -35.09 86.72 4.14
N GLU A 266 -34.39 86.97 3.03
CA GLU A 266 -33.62 85.95 2.31
C GLU A 266 -32.18 85.93 2.83
N VAL A 267 -31.78 84.82 3.46
CA VAL A 267 -30.47 84.71 4.12
C VAL A 267 -29.35 84.45 3.11
N PHE A 268 -29.62 83.65 2.09
CA PHE A 268 -28.68 83.28 1.04
C PHE A 268 -29.43 82.90 -0.24
N ARG A 269 -28.87 83.28 -1.40
CA ARG A 269 -29.37 82.89 -2.72
C ARG A 269 -28.24 82.31 -3.55
N THR A 270 -28.50 81.18 -4.21
CA THR A 270 -27.71 80.75 -5.37
C THR A 270 -28.49 81.13 -6.63
N ALA A 271 -27.99 82.09 -7.40
CA ALA A 271 -28.56 82.42 -8.69
C ALA A 271 -28.24 81.33 -9.74
N ALA A 272 -29.03 81.24 -10.81
CA ALA A 272 -28.83 80.26 -11.89
C ALA A 272 -27.46 80.36 -12.56
N ASN A 273 -26.78 81.51 -12.44
CA ASN A 273 -25.41 81.73 -12.93
C ASN A 273 -24.32 81.28 -11.93
N GLY A 274 -24.70 80.58 -10.86
CA GLY A 274 -23.78 80.05 -9.84
C GLY A 274 -23.34 81.05 -8.78
N VAL A 275 -23.82 82.31 -8.83
CA VAL A 275 -23.44 83.33 -7.86
C VAL A 275 -24.12 83.10 -6.52
N ALA A 276 -23.29 83.05 -5.48
CA ALA A 276 -23.65 82.99 -4.08
C ALA A 276 -23.80 84.42 -3.53
N SER A 277 -25.04 84.86 -3.26
CA SER A 277 -25.31 86.21 -2.72
C SER A 277 -25.83 86.14 -1.30
N PHE A 278 -25.21 86.91 -0.39
CA PHE A 278 -25.67 87.08 0.98
C PHE A 278 -26.45 88.39 1.10
N GLY A 279 -27.72 88.32 1.50
CA GLY A 279 -28.59 89.49 1.65
C GLY A 279 -28.34 90.32 2.91
N ARG A 280 -27.40 89.89 3.77
CA ARG A 280 -27.00 90.54 5.02
C ARG A 280 -25.48 90.53 5.19
N ALA A 281 -24.98 91.37 6.09
CA ALA A 281 -23.55 91.45 6.40
C ALA A 281 -22.96 90.09 6.81
N VAL A 282 -21.79 89.75 6.25
CA VAL A 282 -21.05 88.52 6.54
C VAL A 282 -19.81 88.87 7.37
N VAL A 283 -19.62 88.18 8.50
CA VAL A 283 -18.42 88.32 9.32
C VAL A 283 -17.41 87.25 8.90
N PRO A 284 -16.21 87.63 8.40
CA PRO A 284 -15.20 86.66 8.00
C PRO A 284 -14.64 85.94 9.24
N LYS A 285 -14.39 84.63 9.10
CA LYS A 285 -13.79 83.84 10.16
C LYS A 285 -12.35 84.28 10.40
N THR A 286 -12.04 84.60 11.65
CA THR A 286 -10.70 84.93 12.12
C THR A 286 -10.07 83.71 12.79
N VAL A 287 -8.81 83.44 12.46
CA VAL A 287 -8.01 82.32 12.94
C VAL A 287 -6.78 82.89 13.64
N ASP A 288 -6.53 82.45 14.87
CA ASP A 288 -5.27 82.73 15.54
C ASP A 288 -4.24 81.69 15.09
N ALA A 289 -3.25 82.14 14.32
CA ALA A 289 -2.12 81.34 13.87
C ALA A 289 -1.02 81.39 14.95
N PRO A 290 -0.78 80.29 15.68
CA PRO A 290 0.22 80.26 16.74
C PRO A 290 1.61 80.53 16.17
N TRP A 291 2.45 81.20 16.96
CA TRP A 291 3.78 81.55 16.49
C TRP A 291 4.70 80.34 16.38
N THR A 292 5.35 80.25 15.21
CA THR A 292 6.52 79.43 14.93
C THR A 292 7.49 80.28 14.09
N SER A 293 8.74 79.81 13.93
CA SER A 293 9.71 80.50 13.07
C SER A 293 9.29 80.52 11.60
N THR A 294 8.52 79.52 11.15
CA THR A 294 7.90 79.47 9.82
C THR A 294 6.43 79.10 9.95
N ILE A 295 5.53 80.01 9.56
CA ILE A 295 4.08 79.86 9.68
C ILE A 295 3.49 79.55 8.31
N THR A 296 2.90 78.38 8.16
CA THR A 296 2.09 78.02 6.98
C THR A 296 0.62 78.25 7.28
N LEU A 297 -0.02 79.14 6.52
CA LEU A 297 -1.44 79.46 6.71
C LEU A 297 -2.33 78.41 6.05
N ASP A 298 -3.36 77.95 6.77
CA ASP A 298 -4.43 77.15 6.20
C ASP A 298 -5.56 78.07 5.72
N LEU A 299 -5.58 78.36 4.41
CA LEU A 299 -6.56 79.24 3.78
C LEU A 299 -7.99 78.65 3.75
N THR A 300 -8.19 77.39 4.14
CA THR A 300 -9.53 76.82 4.34
C THR A 300 -10.08 77.11 5.73
N ALA A 301 -9.22 77.42 6.70
CA ALA A 301 -9.61 77.61 8.09
C ALA A 301 -10.29 78.96 8.34
N GLY A 302 -10.02 79.99 7.52
CA GLY A 302 -10.63 81.31 7.59
C GLY A 302 -10.03 82.31 6.61
N ASN A 303 -10.50 83.56 6.68
CA ASN A 303 -10.05 84.64 5.79
C ASN A 303 -9.19 85.69 6.50
N LYS A 304 -9.09 85.63 7.83
CA LYS A 304 -8.25 86.54 8.62
C LYS A 304 -7.36 85.74 9.56
N PHE A 305 -6.05 85.96 9.51
CA PHE A 305 -5.06 85.24 10.31
C PHE A 305 -4.35 86.21 11.24
N ARG A 306 -4.43 85.99 12.54
CA ARG A 306 -3.72 86.79 13.55
C ARG A 306 -2.53 86.02 14.07
N THR A 307 -1.39 86.68 14.22
CA THR A 307 -0.19 86.08 14.81
C THR A 307 0.44 87.09 15.77
N THR A 308 0.76 86.66 16.99
CA THR A 308 1.65 87.43 17.87
C THR A 308 3.07 86.93 17.67
N LEU A 309 3.98 87.80 17.20
CA LEU A 309 5.34 87.43 16.82
C LEU A 309 6.20 87.18 18.08
N GLY A 310 6.74 85.97 18.21
CA GLY A 310 7.68 85.59 19.28
C GLY A 310 9.16 85.76 18.91
N GLY A 311 9.47 85.99 17.63
CA GLY A 311 10.83 86.08 17.09
C GLY A 311 10.81 86.33 15.58
N ALA A 312 11.93 86.13 14.90
CA ALA A 312 11.98 86.21 13.44
C ALA A 312 11.02 85.19 12.81
N THR A 313 10.12 85.66 11.95
CA THR A 313 9.04 84.84 11.38
C THR A 313 9.05 84.90 9.86
N VAL A 314 8.97 83.73 9.25
CA VAL A 314 8.71 83.55 7.83
C VAL A 314 7.25 83.13 7.65
N TYR A 315 6.44 83.89 6.91
CA TYR A 315 5.17 83.37 6.40
C TYR A 315 5.46 82.47 5.20
N GLY A 316 5.35 81.15 5.43
CA GLY A 316 5.59 80.09 4.47
C GLY A 316 4.49 79.97 3.42
N ASN A 317 4.76 79.17 2.39
CA ASN A 317 3.80 78.92 1.30
C ASN A 317 2.57 78.17 1.82
N PRO A 318 1.36 78.72 1.73
CA PRO A 318 0.14 77.94 1.96
C PRO A 318 -0.06 76.91 0.84
N THR A 319 -0.87 75.89 1.10
CA THR A 319 -1.30 74.94 0.06
C THR A 319 -2.40 75.59 -0.78
N LEU A 320 -2.06 76.02 -2.00
CA LEU A 320 -2.99 76.65 -2.93
C LEU A 320 -3.61 75.63 -3.88
N THR A 321 -4.91 75.75 -4.15
CA THR A 321 -5.63 74.92 -5.13
C THR A 321 -6.29 75.79 -6.19
N ALA A 322 -6.67 75.22 -7.34
CA ALA A 322 -7.33 75.97 -8.41
C ALA A 322 -8.66 76.60 -7.96
N ALA A 323 -9.35 76.00 -6.99
CA ALA A 323 -10.60 76.53 -6.43
C ALA A 323 -10.39 77.78 -5.54
N MET A 324 -9.16 78.07 -5.14
CA MET A 324 -8.82 79.22 -4.31
C MET A 324 -8.44 80.45 -5.14
N ILE A 325 -8.35 80.34 -6.46
CA ILE A 325 -8.03 81.49 -7.32
C ILE A 325 -9.15 82.53 -7.18
N GLY A 326 -8.79 83.78 -6.84
CA GLY A 326 -9.70 84.87 -6.48
C GLY A 326 -10.08 84.92 -4.99
N GLN A 327 -9.55 84.02 -4.15
CA GLN A 327 -9.79 84.07 -2.71
C GLN A 327 -8.99 85.21 -2.06
N GLU A 328 -9.70 86.09 -1.35
CA GLU A 328 -9.11 87.13 -0.51
C GLU A 328 -8.88 86.64 0.92
N PHE A 329 -7.72 87.00 1.48
CA PHE A 329 -7.42 86.81 2.90
C PHE A 329 -6.53 87.91 3.45
N THR A 330 -6.46 88.03 4.77
CA THR A 330 -5.65 89.03 5.45
C THR A 330 -4.79 88.40 6.54
N ILE A 331 -3.50 88.70 6.54
CA ILE A 331 -2.57 88.36 7.62
C ILE A 331 -2.41 89.58 8.53
N ILE A 332 -2.45 89.37 9.84
CA ILE A 332 -2.35 90.40 10.87
C ILE A 332 -1.25 90.01 11.85
N PRO A 333 0.03 90.24 11.50
CA PRO A 333 1.12 90.10 12.45
C PRO A 333 1.07 91.20 13.49
N THR A 334 1.29 90.83 14.74
CA THR A 334 1.37 91.73 15.90
C THR A 334 2.73 91.56 16.55
N GLN A 335 3.49 92.64 16.73
CA GLN A 335 4.77 92.61 17.43
C GLN A 335 4.57 92.14 18.88
N GLY A 336 5.23 91.06 19.28
CA GLY A 336 5.15 90.53 20.64
C GLY A 336 5.94 91.40 21.61
N THR A 337 7.27 91.27 21.59
CA THR A 337 8.17 92.11 22.42
C THR A 337 8.77 93.29 21.66
N GLY A 338 8.51 93.41 20.35
CA GLY A 338 9.10 94.43 19.49
C GLY A 338 10.40 93.97 18.82
N ASN A 339 10.71 94.61 17.69
CA ASN A 339 11.84 94.32 16.81
C ASN A 339 11.84 92.90 16.20
N GLN A 340 10.70 92.19 16.20
CA GLN A 340 10.57 90.94 15.44
C GLN A 340 10.54 91.23 13.93
N THR A 341 11.35 90.51 13.16
CA THR A 341 11.37 90.61 11.71
C THR A 341 10.34 89.68 11.09
N VAL A 342 9.68 90.15 10.02
CA VAL A 342 8.76 89.35 9.20
C VAL A 342 9.32 89.25 7.80
N SER A 343 9.35 88.04 7.26
CA SER A 343 9.61 87.77 5.86
C SER A 343 8.54 86.85 5.28
N PHE A 344 8.50 86.76 3.95
CA PHE A 344 7.51 85.98 3.23
C PHE A 344 8.22 85.06 2.24
N SER A 345 7.67 83.87 2.06
CA SER A 345 8.14 82.91 1.09
C SER A 345 7.83 83.34 -0.36
N SER A 346 8.41 82.65 -1.33
CA SER A 346 8.47 83.05 -2.74
C SER A 346 7.12 83.20 -3.46
N LEU A 347 6.03 82.62 -2.92
CA LEU A 347 4.70 82.77 -3.51
C LEU A 347 4.10 84.16 -3.30
N PHE A 348 4.49 84.88 -2.24
CA PHE A 348 4.00 86.22 -1.96
C PHE A 348 4.69 87.25 -2.85
N LYS A 349 3.93 87.87 -3.74
CA LYS A 349 4.37 88.89 -4.69
C LYS A 349 3.98 90.26 -4.14
N PHE A 350 4.98 91.03 -3.74
CA PHE A 350 4.79 92.41 -3.29
C PHE A 350 5.03 93.39 -4.44
N PRO A 351 4.35 94.54 -4.45
CA PRO A 351 4.69 95.65 -5.34
C PRO A 351 6.18 95.96 -5.27
N ASN A 352 6.81 96.16 -6.43
CA ASN A 352 8.26 96.39 -6.58
C ASN A 352 9.16 95.22 -6.14
N GLY A 353 8.61 94.02 -5.94
CA GLY A 353 9.38 92.77 -5.82
C GLY A 353 10.02 92.49 -4.45
N ALA A 354 9.89 93.39 -3.47
CA ALA A 354 10.42 93.20 -2.11
C ALA A 354 9.33 93.42 -1.05
N ALA A 355 9.26 92.52 -0.08
CA ALA A 355 8.38 92.69 1.07
C ALA A 355 8.83 93.90 1.91
N PRO A 356 7.93 94.84 2.25
CA PRO A 356 8.25 95.93 3.16
C PRO A 356 8.64 95.44 4.56
N THR A 357 9.40 96.25 5.30
CA THR A 357 9.79 95.96 6.69
C THR A 357 8.63 96.12 7.65
N ALA A 358 8.46 95.16 8.56
CA ALA A 358 7.48 95.23 9.65
C ALA A 358 7.71 96.42 10.60
N SER A 359 6.65 96.84 11.30
CA SER A 359 6.73 97.76 12.44
C SER A 359 7.62 97.19 13.53
N THR A 360 8.31 98.04 14.31
CA THR A 360 9.29 97.58 15.30
C THR A 360 8.83 97.70 16.76
N ALA A 361 7.85 98.55 17.06
CA ALA A 361 7.38 98.71 18.44
C ALA A 361 6.48 97.55 18.89
N ALA A 362 6.65 97.09 20.13
CA ALA A 362 5.81 96.06 20.74
C ALA A 362 4.31 96.43 20.68
N GLY A 363 3.46 95.44 20.43
CA GLY A 363 2.00 95.60 20.32
C GLY A 363 1.50 96.24 19.02
N LYS A 364 2.38 96.75 18.14
CA LYS A 364 1.98 97.26 16.83
C LYS A 364 1.47 96.14 15.95
N ARG A 365 0.36 96.40 15.26
CA ARG A 365 -0.23 95.47 14.29
C ARG A 365 0.03 95.96 12.89
N ASP A 366 0.48 95.07 12.05
CA ASP A 366 0.55 95.32 10.61
C ASP A 366 -0.53 94.49 9.90
N ARG A 367 -0.75 94.77 8.62
CA ARG A 367 -1.72 94.05 7.80
C ARG A 367 -1.09 93.69 6.47
N VAL A 368 -1.33 92.46 6.06
CA VAL A 368 -1.01 91.97 4.72
C VAL A 368 -2.32 91.58 4.08
N ILE A 369 -2.73 92.33 3.06
CA ILE A 369 -3.93 92.04 2.27
C ILE A 369 -3.47 91.21 1.09
N CYS A 370 -4.06 90.03 0.93
CA CYS A 370 -3.60 89.03 -0.02
C CYS A 370 -4.76 88.54 -0.90
N GLU A 371 -4.46 88.31 -2.18
CA GLU A 371 -5.33 87.63 -3.11
C GLU A 371 -4.57 86.47 -3.76
N VAL A 372 -5.21 85.30 -3.84
CA VAL A 372 -4.65 84.15 -4.55
C VAL A 372 -4.90 84.32 -6.05
N VAL A 373 -3.85 84.60 -6.82
CA VAL A 373 -3.95 84.85 -8.27
C VAL A 373 -3.75 83.57 -9.07
N SER A 374 -2.94 82.63 -8.57
CA SER A 374 -2.74 81.31 -9.15
C SER A 374 -2.34 80.30 -8.08
N THR A 375 -2.18 79.03 -8.44
CA THR A 375 -1.64 78.01 -7.53
C THR A 375 -0.17 78.24 -7.15
N THR A 376 0.50 79.20 -7.79
CA THR A 376 1.92 79.52 -7.60
C THR A 376 2.19 81.01 -7.35
N ALA A 377 1.16 81.83 -7.11
CA ALA A 377 1.33 83.25 -6.82
C ALA A 377 0.20 83.81 -5.94
N ILE A 378 0.60 84.63 -4.98
CA ILE A 378 -0.28 85.40 -4.10
C ILE A 378 0.14 86.86 -4.24
N ASP A 379 -0.74 87.71 -4.73
CA ASP A 379 -0.50 89.15 -4.73
C ASP A 379 -0.75 89.69 -3.33
N ALA A 380 0.22 90.43 -2.78
CA ALA A 380 0.22 90.85 -1.39
C ALA A 380 0.59 92.33 -1.24
N VAL A 381 -0.17 93.06 -0.43
CA VAL A 381 0.12 94.44 -0.05
C VAL A 381 0.32 94.52 1.46
N TYR A 382 1.48 95.02 1.87
CA TYR A 382 1.84 95.18 3.28
C TYR A 382 1.61 96.62 3.75
N ILE A 383 0.82 96.79 4.81
CA ILE A 383 0.51 98.08 5.43
C ILE A 383 0.88 98.01 6.91
N LYS A 384 1.71 98.95 7.36
CA LYS A 384 2.29 98.94 8.71
C LYS A 384 1.70 100.02 9.63
N GLY A 385 1.75 99.77 10.94
CA GLY A 385 1.65 100.80 11.98
C GLY A 385 0.30 100.98 12.66
N PHE A 386 -0.60 99.98 12.59
CA PHE A 386 -1.92 100.02 13.25
C PHE A 386 -1.89 99.71 14.75
#